data_AF-A0A1Y5TYZ3-F1
#
_entry.id   AF-A0A1Y5TYZ3-F1
#
_cell.length_a   1.000
_cell.length_b   1.000
_cell.length_c   1.000
_cell.angle_alpha   90.00
_cell.angle_beta   90.00
_cell.angle_gamma   90.00
#
_symmetry.space_group_name_H-M   'P 1'
#
loop_
_entity.id
_entity.type
_entity.pdbx_description
1 polymer ?
#
loop_
_entity_poly.entity_id
_entity_poly.type
_entity_poly.pdbx_seq_one_letter_code
_entity_poly.pdbx_strand_id
1 'polypeptide(L)'
;MNAITNGQMFELMRLWRDLGGAGSMAERGLADAALSALVQHGLVERHAGKAPGRVVFIITRAGQWAASHWYSTTAAGLMNRTVAEVDGCA
;
A
#
# COMPACT_ATOMS: atom_id res chain seq x y z
N MET A 1 9.94 15.08 -5.58
CA MET A 1 9.90 13.60 -5.43
C MET A 1 9.26 13.30 -4.08
N ASN A 2 8.11 12.62 -4.06
CA ASN A 2 7.51 12.17 -2.79
C ASN A 2 8.14 10.84 -2.39
N ALA A 3 8.71 10.79 -1.19
CA ALA A 3 9.32 9.58 -0.65
C ALA A 3 8.29 8.77 0.16
N ILE A 4 8.39 7.46 0.05
CA ILE A 4 7.64 6.47 0.81
C ILE A 4 8.55 5.97 1.93
N THR A 5 8.04 6.01 3.16
CA THR A 5 8.73 5.60 4.38
C THR A 5 8.62 4.09 4.61
N ASN A 6 9.51 3.55 5.44
CA ASN A 6 9.49 2.13 5.81
C ASN A 6 8.24 1.75 6.60
N GLY A 7 7.70 2.68 7.40
CA GLY A 7 6.43 2.48 8.11
C GLY A 7 5.25 2.33 7.15
N GLN A 8 5.19 3.16 6.10
CA GLN A 8 4.16 3.04 5.06
C GLN A 8 4.29 1.73 4.27
N MET A 9 5.53 1.34 3.92
CA MET A 9 5.77 0.05 3.26
C MET A 9 5.43 -1.14 4.15
N PHE A 10 5.67 -1.04 5.46
CA PHE A 10 5.28 -2.07 6.41
C PHE A 10 3.76 -2.24 6.48
N GLU A 11 3.00 -1.15 6.53
CA GLU A 11 1.54 -1.23 6.49
C GLU A 11 1.01 -1.74 5.15
N LEU A 12 1.64 -1.38 4.03
CA LEU A 12 1.30 -1.95 2.72
C LEU A 12 1.53 -3.47 2.69
N MET A 13 2.64 -3.95 3.24
CA MET A 13 2.92 -5.38 3.36
C MET A 13 1.96 -6.10 4.30
N ARG A 14 1.59 -5.46 5.43
CA ARG A 14 0.62 -6.02 6.36
C ARG A 14 -0.72 -6.16 5.68
N LEU A 15 -1.17 -5.13 4.97
CA LEU A 15 -2.37 -5.15 4.16
C LEU A 15 -2.31 -6.24 3.08
N TRP A 16 -1.20 -6.35 2.35
CA TRP A 16 -0.96 -7.40 1.35
C TRP A 16 -1.16 -8.81 1.93
N ARG A 17 -0.55 -9.05 3.10
CA ARG A 17 -0.58 -10.33 3.79
C ARG A 17 -1.97 -10.66 4.32
N ASP A 18 -2.63 -9.70 4.97
CA ASP A 18 -4.00 -9.83 5.48
C ASP A 18 -4.97 -10.20 4.35
N LEU A 19 -4.66 -9.76 3.13
CA LEU A 19 -5.47 -9.93 1.94
C LEU A 19 -5.07 -11.14 1.06
N GLY A 20 -4.09 -11.94 1.47
CA GLY A 20 -3.68 -13.15 0.75
C GLY A 20 -2.89 -12.92 -0.54
N GLY A 21 -2.52 -11.67 -0.85
CA GLY A 21 -1.79 -11.29 -2.06
C GLY A 21 -2.63 -11.26 -3.34
N ALA A 22 -2.35 -10.27 -4.19
CA ALA A 22 -2.99 -9.95 -5.47
C ALA A 22 -4.43 -9.37 -5.40
N GLY A 23 -4.54 -8.06 -5.63
CA GLY A 23 -5.79 -7.40 -6.04
C GLY A 23 -6.92 -7.37 -5.01
N SER A 24 -6.63 -7.70 -3.76
CA SER A 24 -7.65 -7.97 -2.75
C SER A 24 -8.10 -6.72 -2.00
N MET A 25 -9.25 -6.84 -1.34
CA MET A 25 -10.12 -5.75 -0.91
C MET A 25 -10.29 -5.78 0.61
N ALA A 26 -9.86 -4.74 1.34
CA ALA A 26 -10.01 -4.66 2.80
C ALA A 26 -11.06 -3.61 3.19
N GLU A 27 -12.14 -3.99 3.86
CA GLU A 27 -13.07 -3.03 4.46
C GLU A 27 -12.59 -2.60 5.85
N ARG A 28 -12.26 -1.31 6.01
CA ARG A 28 -11.78 -0.72 7.26
C ARG A 28 -12.59 0.54 7.64
N GLY A 29 -12.36 1.02 8.86
CA GLY A 29 -12.96 2.28 9.32
C GLY A 29 -12.35 3.49 8.60
N LEU A 30 -13.09 4.61 8.60
CA LEU A 30 -12.71 5.86 7.92
C LEU A 30 -11.36 6.47 8.31
N ALA A 31 -10.80 6.12 9.47
CA ALA A 31 -9.67 6.82 10.10
C ALA A 31 -8.33 6.06 10.02
N ASP A 32 -8.10 5.28 8.96
CA ASP A 32 -6.81 4.62 8.78
C ASP A 32 -5.81 5.58 8.11
N ALA A 33 -5.04 6.30 8.93
CA ALA A 33 -4.09 7.32 8.50
C ALA A 33 -2.95 6.75 7.65
N ALA A 34 -2.51 5.52 7.96
CA ALA A 34 -1.47 4.84 7.19
C ALA A 34 -1.94 4.49 5.77
N LEU A 35 -3.16 3.97 5.64
CA LEU A 35 -3.76 3.69 4.33
C LEU A 35 -4.06 4.96 3.55
N SER A 36 -4.46 6.04 4.23
CA SER A 36 -4.69 7.34 3.58
C SER A 36 -3.41 7.89 2.94
N ALA A 37 -2.25 7.71 3.58
CA ALA A 37 -0.97 8.10 2.98
C ALA A 37 -0.62 7.21 1.77
N LEU A 38 -0.86 5.89 1.85
CA LEU A 38 -0.65 4.99 0.70
C LEU A 38 -1.57 5.32 -0.49
N VAL A 39 -2.77 5.84 -0.23
CA VAL A 39 -3.69 6.37 -1.25
C VAL A 39 -3.12 7.62 -1.93
N GLN A 40 -2.55 8.54 -1.15
CA GLN A 40 -1.88 9.72 -1.72
C GLN A 40 -0.68 9.34 -2.60
N HIS A 41 -0.03 8.20 -2.31
CA HIS A 41 1.05 7.66 -3.12
C HIS A 41 0.58 6.79 -4.31
N GLY A 42 -0.72 6.53 -4.48
CA GLY A 42 -1.23 5.70 -5.57
C GLY A 42 -0.97 4.19 -5.43
N LEU A 43 -0.51 3.74 -4.26
CA LEU A 43 -0.25 2.32 -3.99
C LEU A 43 -1.50 1.57 -3.56
N VAL A 44 -2.50 2.29 -3.08
CA VAL A 44 -3.79 1.79 -2.63
C VAL A 44 -4.87 2.72 -3.15
N GLU A 45 -6.02 2.18 -3.55
CA GLU A 45 -7.21 2.95 -3.85
C GLU A 45 -8.21 2.85 -2.71
N ARG A 46 -8.93 3.95 -2.47
CA ARG A 46 -9.99 4.03 -1.46
C ARG A 46 -11.34 4.15 -2.15
N HIS A 47 -12.24 3.25 -1.79
CA HIS A 47 -13.61 3.14 -2.27
C HIS A 47 -14.60 3.24 -1.11
N ALA A 48 -15.85 3.62 -1.38
CA ALA A 48 -16.89 3.60 -0.36
C ALA A 48 -17.25 2.15 0.01
N GLY A 49 -17.32 1.85 1.31
CA GLY A 49 -17.78 0.55 1.79
C GLY A 49 -19.29 0.39 1.71
N LYS A 50 -19.76 -0.86 1.86
CA LYS A 50 -21.20 -1.15 1.80
C LYS A 50 -21.97 -0.59 3.01
N ALA A 51 -21.29 -0.46 4.15
CA ALA A 51 -21.85 0.12 5.36
C ALA A 51 -21.44 1.60 5.53
N PRO A 52 -22.33 2.46 6.06
CA PRO A 52 -22.00 3.85 6.36
C PRO A 52 -20.84 3.91 7.35
N GLY A 53 -19.85 4.75 7.05
CA GLY A 53 -18.64 4.87 7.86
C GLY A 53 -17.55 3.83 7.57
N ARG A 54 -17.76 2.96 6.58
CA ARG A 54 -16.77 2.00 6.09
C ARG A 54 -16.17 2.46 4.77
N VAL A 55 -14.90 2.12 4.61
CA VAL A 55 -14.13 2.36 3.40
C VAL A 55 -13.43 1.09 3.01
N VAL A 56 -13.32 0.90 1.71
CA VAL A 56 -12.73 -0.28 1.14
C VAL A 56 -11.44 0.10 0.45
N PHE A 57 -10.37 -0.60 0.80
CA PHE A 57 -9.04 -0.36 0.27
C PHE A 57 -8.66 -1.48 -0.70
N ILE A 58 -8.20 -1.11 -1.89
CA ILE A 58 -7.75 -2.04 -2.94
C ILE A 58 -6.29 -1.75 -3.25
N ILE A 59 -5.44 -2.77 -3.27
CA ILE A 59 -4.03 -2.58 -3.61
C ILE A 59 -3.86 -2.45 -5.14
N THR A 60 -3.28 -1.33 -5.59
CA THR A 60 -3.03 -1.08 -7.02
C THR A 60 -1.94 -1.98 -7.57
N ARG A 61 -1.77 -2.03 -8.90
CA ARG A 61 -0.66 -2.77 -9.52
C ARG A 61 0.71 -2.27 -9.03
N ALA A 62 0.84 -0.96 -8.81
CA ALA A 62 2.05 -0.37 -8.21
C ALA A 62 2.24 -0.82 -6.76
N GLY A 63 1.19 -0.80 -5.92
CA GLY A 63 1.26 -1.32 -4.56
C GLY A 63 1.58 -2.82 -4.51
N GLN A 64 1.10 -3.59 -5.49
CA GLN A 64 1.39 -5.02 -5.63
C GLN A 64 2.86 -5.29 -5.92
N TRP A 65 3.43 -4.54 -6.86
CA TRP A 65 4.85 -4.58 -7.14
C TRP A 65 5.67 -4.15 -5.93
N ALA A 66 5.28 -3.05 -5.27
CA ALA A 66 5.95 -2.51 -4.10
C ALA A 66 6.06 -3.54 -2.97
N ALA A 67 4.94 -4.18 -2.62
CA ALA A 67 4.87 -5.18 -1.57
C ALA A 67 5.71 -6.42 -1.92
N SER A 68 5.62 -6.91 -3.16
CA SER A 68 6.33 -8.10 -3.63
C SER A 68 7.84 -7.87 -3.73
N HIS A 69 8.25 -6.73 -4.27
CA HIS A 69 9.65 -6.34 -4.42
C HIS A 69 10.27 -6.07 -3.05
N TRP A 70 9.57 -5.40 -2.14
CA TRP A 70 10.03 -5.19 -0.77
C TRP A 70 10.25 -6.52 -0.02
N TYR A 71 9.36 -7.51 -0.18
CA TYR A 71 9.54 -8.84 0.41
C TYR A 71 10.85 -9.50 -0.02
N SER A 72 11.28 -9.28 -1.27
CA SER A 72 12.55 -9.79 -1.80
C SER A 72 13.80 -8.99 -1.39
N THR A 73 13.64 -7.81 -0.77
CA THR A 73 14.75 -6.87 -0.48
C THR A 73 15.23 -6.92 0.99
N THR A 74 14.89 -7.95 1.76
CA THR A 74 15.18 -8.01 3.20
C THR A 74 16.69 -8.04 3.52
N ALA A 75 17.20 -6.93 4.09
CA ALA A 75 17.94 -6.89 5.37
C ALA A 75 18.64 -5.54 5.63
N ALA A 76 18.97 -4.73 4.61
CA ALA A 76 19.80 -3.53 4.82
C ALA A 76 19.46 -2.28 3.97
N GLY A 77 18.47 -2.36 3.07
CA GLY A 77 18.63 -1.62 1.81
C GLY A 77 17.98 -0.25 1.65
N LEU A 78 16.92 0.11 2.36
CA LEU A 78 16.07 1.22 1.90
C LEU A 78 15.53 2.03 3.06
N MET A 79 16.30 3.03 3.49
CA MET A 79 15.72 4.13 4.25
C MET A 79 15.09 5.09 3.23
N ASN A 80 13.80 4.90 2.96
CA ASN A 80 12.97 5.67 2.03
C ASN A 80 13.22 5.36 0.54
N ARG A 81 12.13 5.07 -0.20
CA ARG A 81 12.13 4.98 -1.68
C ARG A 81 11.24 6.06 -2.27
N THR A 82 11.58 6.55 -3.45
CA THR A 82 10.69 7.43 -4.20
C THR A 82 9.53 6.66 -4.81
N VAL A 83 8.38 7.32 -5.00
CA VAL A 83 7.24 6.74 -5.72
C VAL A 83 7.66 6.26 -7.13
N ALA A 84 8.54 6.98 -7.82
CA ALA A 84 9.01 6.58 -9.16
C ALA A 84 9.80 5.25 -9.17
N GLU A 85 10.62 4.99 -8.13
CA GLU A 85 11.31 3.70 -7.97
C GLU A 85 10.34 2.55 -7.64
N VAL A 86 9.16 2.89 -7.14
CA VAL A 86 8.08 1.93 -6.86
C VAL A 86 7.16 1.71 -8.07
N ASP A 87 6.92 2.77 -8.84
CA ASP A 87 6.02 2.79 -9.99
C ASP A 87 6.68 2.35 -11.30
N GLY A 88 8.01 2.26 -11.36
CA GLY A 88 8.80 2.01 -12.58
C GLY A 88 8.54 0.69 -13.32
N CYS A 89 7.49 -0.05 -12.99
CA CYS A 89 7.06 -1.28 -13.66
C CYS A 89 5.72 -1.05 -14.37
N ALA A 90 5.74 -0.33 -15.50
CA ALA A 90 4.63 -0.32 -16.45
C ALA A 90 4.71 -1.55 -17.37
#